data_AF-A0A386HRW3-F1
#
_entry.id   AF-A0A386HRW3-F1
#
_cell.length_a   1.000
_cell.length_b   1.000
_cell.length_c   1.000
_cell.angle_alpha   90.00
_cell.angle_beta   90.00
_cell.angle_gamma   90.00
#
_symmetry.space_group_name_H-M   'P 1'
#
loop_
_entity.id
_entity.type
_entity.pdbx_description
1 polymer ?
#
loop_
_entity_poly.entity_id
_entity_poly.type
_entity_poly.pdbx_seq_one_letter_code
_entity_poly.pdbx_strand_id
1 'polypeptide(L)' 'MFVDMLAYKAEWYGRNIIKIGRFDPSSKTCSCCGSIRKDLRLKDREWTCVRCNSVHRYSI' A
#
# COMPACT_ATOMS: atom_id res chain seq x y z
N MET A 1 -4.29 -0.09 -22.35
CA MET A 1 -3.88 -1.45 -21.97
C MET A 1 -2.52 -1.39 -21.25
N PHE A 2 -2.48 -0.85 -20.02
CA PHE A 2 -1.25 -0.81 -19.20
C PHE A 2 -1.12 -2.08 -18.37
N VAL A 3 -2.24 -2.54 -17.81
CA VAL A 3 -2.33 -3.76 -17.01
C VAL A 3 -2.04 -5.01 -17.84
N ASP A 4 -2.40 -5.00 -19.13
CA ASP A 4 -2.18 -6.13 -20.04
C ASP A 4 -0.70 -6.32 -20.39
N MET A 5 0.06 -5.22 -20.56
CA MET A 5 1.52 -5.30 -20.72
C MET A 5 2.21 -5.84 -19.45
N LEU A 6 1.70 -5.49 -18.27
CA LEU A 6 2.20 -6.04 -17.01
C LEU A 6 1.92 -7.54 -16.93
N ALA A 7 0.69 -7.97 -17.23
CA ALA A 7 0.30 -9.38 -17.23
C ALA A 7 1.16 -10.21 -18.18
N TYR A 8 1.36 -9.74 -19.41
CA TYR A 8 2.24 -10.39 -20.39
C TYR A 8 3.66 -10.61 -19.85
N LYS A 9 4.27 -9.57 -19.28
CA LYS A 9 5.62 -9.70 -18.71
C LYS A 9 5.63 -10.58 -17.45
N ALA A 10 4.63 -10.48 -16.60
CA ALA A 10 4.57 -11.25 -15.38
C ALA A 10 4.41 -12.74 -15.65
N GLU A 11 3.61 -13.12 -16.66
CA GLU A 11 3.54 -14.50 -17.15
C GLU A 11 4.92 -14.98 -17.65
N TRP A 12 5.63 -14.13 -18.40
CA TRP A 12 6.98 -14.43 -18.91
C TRP A 12 8.01 -14.69 -17.80
N TYR A 13 7.87 -14.04 -16.64
CA TYR A 13 8.75 -14.20 -15.48
C TYR A 13 8.17 -15.10 -14.37
N GLY A 14 7.01 -15.75 -14.60
CA GLY A 14 6.33 -16.59 -13.60
C GLY A 14 5.91 -15.82 -12.33
N ARG A 15 5.56 -14.54 -12.46
CA ARG A 15 5.15 -13.67 -11.34
C ARG A 15 3.64 -13.48 -11.32
N ASN A 16 3.05 -13.48 -10.13
CA ASN A 16 1.62 -13.25 -9.95
C ASN A 16 1.32 -11.74 -9.88
N ILE A 17 0.42 -11.26 -10.72
CA ILE A 17 -0.14 -9.90 -10.60
C ILE A 17 -1.46 -9.96 -9.87
N ILE A 18 -1.52 -9.33 -8.70
CA ILE A 18 -2.75 -9.12 -7.96
C ILE A 18 -3.21 -7.70 -8.23
N LYS A 19 -4.37 -7.54 -8.87
CA LYS A 19 -4.99 -6.23 -9.08
C LYS A 19 -5.68 -5.81 -7.79
N ILE A 20 -5.10 -4.86 -7.08
CA ILE A 20 -5.69 -4.29 -5.87
C ILE A 20 -6.50 -3.05 -6.29
N GLY A 21 -7.71 -2.91 -5.76
CA GLY A 21 -8.62 -1.82 -6.10
C GLY A 21 -8.07 -0.45 -5.68
N ARG A 22 -8.40 0.59 -6.46
CA ARG A 22 -7.99 1.99 -6.21
C ARG A 22 -8.40 2.54 -4.84
N PHE A 23 -9.35 1.89 -4.17
CA PHE A 23 -9.88 2.27 -2.86
C PHE A 23 -9.33 1.42 -1.71
N ASP A 24 -8.41 0.49 -1.98
CA ASP A 24 -7.72 -0.21 -0.92
C ASP A 24 -6.85 0.80 -0.15
N PRO A 25 -7.00 0.91 1.17
CA PRO A 25 -6.32 1.92 1.97
C PRO A 25 -4.83 1.59 2.17
N SER A 26 -4.08 1.33 1.09
CA SER A 26 -2.65 1.03 1.15
C SER A 26 -1.86 2.15 1.82
N SER A 27 -2.24 3.41 1.55
CA SER A 27 -1.61 4.60 2.14
C SER A 27 -2.05 4.91 3.57
N LYS A 28 -2.99 4.15 4.16
CA LYS A 28 -3.43 4.33 5.56
C LYS A 28 -3.27 3.06 6.40
N THR A 29 -2.75 1.99 5.80
CA THR A 29 -2.57 0.70 6.46
C THR A 29 -1.14 0.56 6.93
N CYS A 30 -0.96 0.19 8.19
CA CYS A 30 0.34 -0.17 8.73
C CYS A 30 0.86 -1.44 8.02
N SER A 31 1.98 -1.34 7.32
CA SER A 31 2.60 -2.51 6.67
C SER A 31 3.11 -3.57 7.66
N CYS A 32 3.23 -3.23 8.96
CA CYS A 32 3.72 -4.16 9.99
C CYS A 32 2.60 -4.95 10.68
N CYS A 33 1.40 -4.36 10.86
CA CYS A 33 0.31 -5.01 11.61
C CYS A 33 -1.06 -4.96 10.92
N GLY A 34 -1.18 -4.36 9.75
CA GLY A 34 -2.44 -4.24 9.01
C GLY A 34 -3.45 -3.27 9.63
N SER A 35 -3.08 -2.48 10.64
CA SER A 35 -4.00 -1.51 11.23
C SER A 35 -4.26 -0.35 10.27
N ILE A 36 -5.55 -0.05 10.04
CA ILE A 36 -5.99 1.03 9.15
C ILE A 36 -6.24 2.27 9.98
N ARG A 37 -5.41 3.31 9.78
CA ARG A 37 -5.60 4.61 10.43
C ARG A 37 -6.53 5.47 9.58
N LYS A 38 -7.81 5.52 9.92
CA LYS A 38 -8.83 6.29 9.18
C LYS A 38 -8.58 7.80 9.25
N ASP A 39 -8.07 8.30 10.37
CA ASP A 39 -7.82 9.71 10.70
C ASP A 39 -6.47 10.28 10.24
N LEU A 40 -5.87 9.75 9.16
CA LEU A 40 -4.66 10.34 8.61
C LEU A 40 -5.00 11.65 7.88
N ARG A 41 -4.46 12.78 8.37
CA ARG A 41 -4.56 14.08 7.70
C ARG A 41 -3.40 14.21 6.72
N LEU A 42 -3.63 14.84 5.57
CA LEU A 42 -2.66 15.00 4.47
C LEU A 42 -1.34 15.72 4.88
N LYS A 43 -1.30 16.31 6.07
CA LYS A 43 -0.17 17.06 6.63
C LYS A 43 0.80 16.19 7.43
N ASP A 44 0.37 15.01 7.88
CA ASP A 44 1.18 14.11 8.70
C ASP A 44 2.12 13.29 7.80
N ARG A 45 3.37 13.73 7.69
CA ARG A 45 4.43 13.06 6.92
C ARG A 45 4.94 11.79 7.61
N GLU A 46 4.78 11.70 8.92
CA GLU A 46 5.21 10.57 9.74
C GLU A 46 4.10 10.24 10.73
N TRP A 47 3.77 8.95 10.87
CA TRP A 47 2.85 8.50 11.91
C TRP A 47 3.40 7.26 12.60
N THR A 48 3.19 7.22 13.91
CA THR A 48 3.48 6.04 14.72
C THR A 48 2.23 5.19 14.87
N CYS A 49 2.35 3.90 14.56
CA CYS A 49 1.27 2.96 14.70
C CYS A 49 0.99 2.66 16.18
N VAL A 50 -0.23 2.90 16.65
CA VAL A 50 -0.61 2.64 18.06
C VAL A 50 -0.62 1.13 18.39
N ARG A 51 -0.76 0.26 17.38
CA ARG A 51 -0.85 -1.20 17.55
C ARG A 51 0.52 -1.89 17.64
N CYS A 52 1.52 -1.43 16.89
CA CYS A 52 2.83 -2.07 16.81
C CYS A 52 4.00 -1.10 16.99
N ASN A 53 3.71 0.15 17.33
CA ASN A 53 4.68 1.22 17.58
C ASN A 53 5.67 1.50 16.42
N SER A 54 5.37 1.00 15.22
CA SER A 54 6.19 1.23 14.03
C SER A 54 5.98 2.65 13.50
N VAL A 55 7.08 3.32 13.19
CA VAL A 55 7.08 4.65 12.56
C VAL A 55 7.00 4.45 11.06
N HIS A 56 5.98 5.03 10.44
CA HIS A 56 5.80 5.01 9.00
C HIS A 56 5.95 6.42 8.46
N ARG A 57 6.76 6.56 7.41
CA ARG A 57 6.94 7.81 6.68
C ARG A 57 6.20 7.72 5.34
N TYR A 58 5.22 8.59 5.13
CA TYR A 58 4.56 8.70 3.85
C TYR A 58 5.31 9.71 2.99
N SER A 59 5.94 9.23 1.90
CA SER A 59 6.29 10.11 0.79
C SER A 59 5.05 10.18 -0.10
N ILE A 60 4.47 11.38 -0.21
CA ILE A 60 3.59 11.72 -1.33
C ILE A 60 4.38 11.54 -2.64
#